data_AF-A0A7K6FQL0-F1
#
_entry.id   AF-A0A7K6FQL0-F1
#
_cell.length_a   1.000
_cell.length_b   1.000
_cell.length_c   1.000
_cell.angle_alpha   90.00
_cell.angle_beta   90.00
_cell.angle_gamma   90.00
#
_symmetry.space_group_name_H-M   'P 1'
#
loop_
_entity.id
_entity.type
_entity.pdbx_description
1 polymer ?
#
loop_
_entity_poly.entity_id
_entity_poly.type
_entity_poly.pdbx_seq_one_letter_code
_entity_poly.pdbx_strand_id
1 'polypeptide(L)'
;LINLQRKSFFSHSFYFHQDTAWITGCDFLPNLKYVVAVTESTVILWDYKSKESQNNGFIIKPMKNCLLCVSTVTTSGHLAKDTILMGDDKGYVYLLTLTNDDFIMKQSKADKESQFRFMDSESFNMPKRKLHDDWVVKIKYISALKRFASCSTDSINSFVLDDINRLEDNLPVKEFSVPKGVNAFTYCGKAKVIVTGG
;
A
#
# COMPACT_ATOMS: atom_id res chain seq x y z
N LEU A 1 -3.92 41.79 -1.83
CA LEU A 1 -2.89 40.83 -2.32
C LEU A 1 -2.49 39.93 -1.15
N ILE A 2 -3.22 38.82 -0.95
CA ILE A 2 -2.91 37.83 0.10
C ILE A 2 -1.95 36.82 -0.51
N ASN A 3 -0.73 36.78 0.02
CA ASN A 3 0.36 35.96 -0.45
C ASN A 3 0.29 34.59 0.25
N LEU A 4 -0.36 33.60 -0.38
CA LEU A 4 -0.32 32.21 0.08
C LEU A 4 1.04 31.61 -0.30
N GLN A 5 1.99 31.63 0.63
CA GLN A 5 3.19 30.81 0.56
C GLN A 5 2.79 29.34 0.66
N ARG A 6 2.72 28.65 -0.49
CA ARG A 6 2.74 27.18 -0.57
C ARG A 6 4.09 26.72 -0.01
N LYS A 7 4.13 26.36 1.28
CA LYS A 7 5.22 25.54 1.80
C LYS A 7 5.05 24.13 1.21
N SER A 8 5.91 23.84 0.23
CA SER A 8 6.11 22.51 -0.32
C SER A 8 6.46 21.54 0.81
N PHE A 9 5.71 20.45 0.94
CA PHE A 9 6.01 19.33 1.85
C PHE A 9 7.36 18.65 1.54
N PHE A 10 8.05 19.06 0.46
CA PHE A 10 9.31 18.48 -0.01
C PHE A 10 10.54 19.39 0.20
N SER A 11 10.41 20.52 0.90
CA SER A 11 11.52 21.50 0.99
C SER A 11 12.54 21.24 2.12
N HIS A 12 12.56 20.05 2.71
CA HIS A 12 13.69 19.59 3.52
C HIS A 12 14.28 18.37 2.84
N SER A 13 15.59 18.44 2.57
CA SER A 13 16.39 17.33 2.06
C SER A 13 16.26 16.14 3.02
N PHE A 14 15.27 15.28 2.79
CA PHE A 14 15.21 13.97 3.40
C PHE A 14 16.47 13.23 2.95
N TYR A 15 17.33 12.91 3.91
CA TYR A 15 18.51 12.07 3.73
C TYR A 15 18.07 10.63 3.37
N PHE A 16 17.53 10.43 2.17
CA PHE A 16 17.56 9.15 1.47
C PHE A 16 18.96 8.98 0.86
N HIS A 17 19.99 8.89 1.71
CA HIS A 17 21.35 8.75 1.21
C HIS A 17 21.72 7.30 0.84
N GLN A 18 20.77 6.36 0.89
CA GLN A 18 21.06 4.94 0.58
C GLN A 18 20.13 4.24 -0.41
N ASP A 19 18.95 4.76 -0.76
CA ASP A 19 18.13 4.18 -1.85
C ASP A 19 17.31 5.29 -2.53
N THR A 20 17.75 5.72 -3.72
CA THR A 20 17.05 6.71 -4.58
C THR A 20 15.85 6.11 -5.31
N ALA A 21 15.09 5.24 -4.63
CA ALA A 21 13.99 4.51 -5.23
C ALA A 21 12.74 5.40 -5.37
N TRP A 22 12.07 5.32 -6.52
CA TRP A 22 10.85 6.06 -6.79
C TRP A 22 9.70 5.51 -5.95
N ILE A 23 8.90 6.41 -5.37
CA ILE A 23 7.66 6.02 -4.69
C ILE A 23 6.62 5.71 -5.76
N THR A 24 6.14 4.46 -5.79
CA THR A 24 5.16 3.97 -6.77
C THR A 24 3.73 4.07 -6.24
N GLY A 25 3.54 4.11 -4.93
CA GLY A 25 2.23 4.34 -4.31
C GLY A 25 2.33 4.83 -2.87
N CYS A 26 1.27 5.47 -2.39
CA CYS A 26 1.14 5.83 -0.98
C CYS A 26 -0.32 5.85 -0.52
N ASP A 27 -0.55 5.63 0.77
CA ASP A 27 -1.87 5.76 1.41
C ASP A 27 -1.71 6.11 2.91
N PHE A 28 -2.80 6.44 3.58
CA PHE A 28 -2.83 6.71 5.01
C PHE A 28 -3.21 5.47 5.82
N LEU A 29 -2.54 5.29 6.96
CA LEU A 29 -2.88 4.31 7.99
C LEU A 29 -3.60 5.07 9.13
N PRO A 30 -4.94 5.16 9.09
CA PRO A 30 -5.68 6.07 9.96
C PRO A 30 -5.62 5.67 11.44
N ASN A 31 -5.57 4.37 11.76
CA ASN A 31 -5.57 3.90 13.14
C ASN A 31 -4.18 4.01 13.76
N LEU A 32 -3.15 3.64 13.02
CA LEU A 32 -1.75 3.71 13.46
C LEU A 32 -1.18 5.13 13.39
N LYS A 33 -1.80 6.03 12.61
CA LYS A 33 -1.35 7.42 12.36
C LYS A 33 -0.02 7.48 11.61
N TYR A 34 0.14 6.58 10.65
CA TYR A 34 1.27 6.56 9.71
C TYR A 34 0.80 6.91 8.30
N VAL A 35 1.74 7.36 7.47
CA VAL A 35 1.65 7.28 6.01
C VAL A 35 2.41 6.03 5.59
N VAL A 36 1.82 5.22 4.70
CA VAL A 36 2.53 4.15 4.02
C VAL A 36 2.90 4.61 2.63
N ALA A 37 4.12 4.32 2.21
CA ALA A 37 4.58 4.46 0.85
C ALA A 37 5.23 3.14 0.40
N VAL A 38 5.11 2.81 -0.87
CA VAL A 38 5.80 1.68 -1.47
C VAL A 38 6.75 2.17 -2.55
N THR A 39 7.91 1.54 -2.63
CA THR A 39 8.87 1.70 -3.72
C THR A 39 9.00 0.37 -4.46
N GLU A 40 9.88 0.28 -5.44
CA GLU A 40 10.15 -0.99 -6.12
C GLU A 40 10.45 -2.13 -5.13
N SER A 41 11.29 -1.94 -4.11
CA SER A 41 11.72 -3.05 -3.23
C SER A 41 11.41 -2.87 -1.75
N THR A 42 10.66 -1.84 -1.35
CA THR A 42 10.45 -1.52 0.07
C THR A 42 9.04 -1.00 0.38
N VAL A 43 8.60 -1.22 1.61
CA VAL A 43 7.46 -0.52 2.23
C VAL A 43 7.99 0.43 3.28
N ILE A 44 7.64 1.71 3.18
CA ILE A 44 8.08 2.79 4.07
C ILE A 44 6.89 3.28 4.88
N LEU A 45 7.04 3.35 6.19
CA LEU A 45 6.04 3.82 7.14
C LEU A 45 6.56 5.08 7.81
N TRP A 46 5.80 6.17 7.70
CA TRP A 46 6.15 7.48 8.25
C TRP A 46 5.17 7.91 9.34
N ASP A 47 5.63 8.16 10.57
CA ASP A 47 4.80 8.76 11.62
C ASP A 47 4.58 10.26 11.32
N TYR A 48 3.40 10.63 10.84
CA TYR A 48 3.12 12.03 10.48
C TYR A 48 2.73 12.90 11.69
N LYS A 49 2.65 12.31 12.89
CA LYS A 49 2.41 13.02 14.15
C LYS A 49 3.69 13.34 14.91
N SER A 50 4.81 12.68 14.60
CA SER A 50 6.07 13.00 15.26
C SER A 50 6.49 14.44 14.95
N LYS A 51 7.16 15.09 15.91
CA LYS A 51 7.74 16.42 15.68
C LYS A 51 8.82 16.28 14.60
N GLU A 52 8.98 17.27 13.72
CA GLU A 52 9.93 17.27 12.59
C GLU A 52 11.38 16.91 12.99
N SER A 53 11.77 17.13 14.25
CA SER A 53 13.09 16.79 14.79
C SER A 53 13.25 15.30 15.16
N GLN A 54 12.22 14.48 15.05
CA GLN A 54 12.19 13.06 15.39
C GLN A 54 11.65 12.30 14.17
N ASN A 55 12.53 11.99 13.21
CA ASN A 55 12.23 11.14 12.06
C ASN A 55 11.93 9.71 12.54
N ASN A 56 10.68 9.47 12.95
CA ASN A 56 10.20 8.17 13.38
C ASN A 56 9.50 7.50 12.20
N GLY A 57 10.17 6.53 11.60
CA GLY A 57 9.59 5.71 10.55
C GLY A 57 10.20 4.32 10.54
N PHE A 58 9.53 3.43 9.82
CA PHE A 58 9.95 2.04 9.63
C PHE A 58 10.10 1.76 8.14
N ILE A 59 11.06 0.91 7.77
CA ILE A 59 11.26 0.45 6.40
C ILE A 59 11.24 -1.08 6.43
N ILE A 60 10.27 -1.67 5.73
CA ILE A 60 10.16 -3.12 5.53
C ILE A 60 10.85 -3.46 4.21
N LYS A 61 11.92 -4.26 4.26
CA LYS A 61 12.72 -4.65 3.09
C LYS A 61 13.48 -5.96 3.32
N PRO A 62 13.90 -6.68 2.27
CA PRO A 62 13.56 -6.46 0.87
C PRO A 62 12.19 -7.06 0.51
N MET A 63 11.44 -6.40 -0.37
CA MET A 63 10.30 -7.00 -1.04
C MET A 63 10.78 -7.84 -2.23
N LYS A 64 10.22 -9.04 -2.39
CA LYS A 64 10.68 -10.00 -3.42
C LYS A 64 10.43 -9.53 -4.86
N ASN A 65 9.30 -8.86 -5.09
CA ASN A 65 8.86 -8.37 -6.39
C ASN A 65 8.71 -6.85 -6.34
N CYS A 66 8.65 -6.20 -7.51
CA CYS A 66 8.58 -4.75 -7.59
C CYS A 66 7.18 -4.26 -7.19
N LEU A 67 7.03 -3.56 -6.07
CA LEU A 67 5.73 -3.01 -5.67
C LEU A 67 5.36 -1.78 -6.51
N LEU A 68 4.12 -1.76 -7.01
CA LEU A 68 3.64 -0.75 -7.96
C LEU A 68 2.51 0.11 -7.42
N CYS A 69 1.72 -0.41 -6.48
CA CYS A 69 0.60 0.33 -5.91
C CYS A 69 0.27 -0.17 -4.50
N VAL A 70 -0.38 0.67 -3.70
CA VAL A 70 -0.81 0.37 -2.32
C VAL A 70 -2.19 0.97 -2.04
N SER A 71 -2.98 0.31 -1.19
CA SER A 71 -4.24 0.86 -0.67
C SER A 71 -4.54 0.31 0.73
N THR A 72 -4.96 1.19 1.62
CA THR A 72 -5.40 0.82 2.98
C THR A 72 -6.80 0.21 2.97
N VAL A 73 -6.96 -0.89 3.69
CA VAL A 73 -8.23 -1.55 3.94
C VAL A 73 -8.93 -0.87 5.10
N THR A 74 -9.92 -0.04 4.80
CA THR A 74 -10.70 0.65 5.83
C THR A 74 -11.78 -0.28 6.39
N THR A 75 -11.51 -0.93 7.51
CA THR A 75 -12.49 -1.72 8.26
C THR A 75 -12.84 -1.02 9.57
N SER A 76 -14.13 -0.90 9.87
CA SER A 76 -14.60 -0.37 11.16
C SER A 76 -14.29 -1.35 12.29
N GLY A 77 -13.66 -0.91 13.38
CA GLY A 77 -13.73 -1.63 14.66
C GLY A 77 -12.43 -1.93 15.40
N HIS A 78 -11.24 -1.53 14.91
CA HIS A 78 -9.99 -1.83 15.62
C HIS A 78 -9.06 -0.62 15.72
N LEU A 79 -8.99 -0.03 16.92
CA LEU A 79 -8.26 1.22 17.21
C LEU A 79 -6.72 1.09 17.26
N ALA A 80 -6.14 -0.02 16.81
CA ALA A 80 -4.70 -0.28 16.98
C ALA A 80 -4.05 -1.12 15.85
N LYS A 81 -4.74 -1.26 14.71
CA LYS A 81 -4.19 -1.96 13.55
C LYS A 81 -4.68 -1.31 12.26
N ASP A 82 -3.85 -1.39 11.23
CA ASP A 82 -4.25 -1.10 9.85
C ASP A 82 -3.82 -2.23 8.95
N THR A 83 -4.60 -2.50 7.92
CA THR A 83 -4.28 -3.51 6.90
C THR A 83 -4.10 -2.79 5.57
N ILE A 84 -3.07 -3.18 4.82
CA ILE A 84 -2.78 -2.64 3.50
C ILE A 84 -2.80 -3.75 2.45
N LEU A 85 -3.17 -3.36 1.24
CA LEU A 85 -3.07 -4.14 0.03
C LEU A 85 -1.96 -3.56 -0.83
N MET A 86 -1.14 -4.41 -1.44
CA MET A 86 -0.07 -3.98 -2.35
C MET A 86 -0.10 -4.81 -3.63
N GLY A 87 0.14 -4.21 -4.78
CA GLY A 87 0.24 -4.89 -6.07
C GLY A 87 1.66 -4.85 -6.63
N ASP A 88 2.09 -5.88 -7.36
CA ASP A 88 3.45 -5.97 -7.92
C ASP A 88 3.53 -6.16 -9.45
N ASP A 89 4.77 -6.18 -9.95
CA ASP A 89 5.15 -6.39 -11.35
C ASP A 89 5.03 -7.86 -11.84
N LYS A 90 4.58 -8.78 -11.00
CA LYS A 90 4.34 -10.19 -11.34
C LYS A 90 2.86 -10.57 -11.24
N GLY A 91 1.98 -9.59 -11.05
CA GLY A 91 0.54 -9.78 -10.96
C GLY A 91 0.07 -10.31 -9.60
N TYR A 92 0.91 -10.27 -8.57
CA TYR A 92 0.51 -10.62 -7.20
C TYR A 92 -0.07 -9.42 -6.47
N VAL A 93 -1.09 -9.73 -5.67
CA VAL A 93 -1.62 -8.84 -4.63
C VAL A 93 -1.26 -9.41 -3.26
N TYR A 94 -0.71 -8.56 -2.41
CA TYR A 94 -0.27 -8.85 -1.04
C TYR A 94 -1.23 -8.25 -0.04
N LEU A 95 -1.39 -8.93 1.09
CA LEU A 95 -2.09 -8.43 2.27
C LEU A 95 -1.09 -8.30 3.41
N LEU A 96 -0.95 -7.12 3.99
CA LEU A 96 -0.13 -6.90 5.17
C LEU A 96 -0.95 -6.21 6.26
N THR A 97 -1.04 -6.83 7.44
CA THR A 97 -1.64 -6.22 8.62
C THR A 97 -0.54 -5.74 9.56
N LEU A 98 -0.62 -4.48 9.95
CA LEU A 98 0.29 -3.81 10.86
C LEU A 98 -0.43 -3.48 12.16
N THR A 99 0.24 -3.67 13.27
CA THR A 99 -0.24 -3.37 14.62
C THR A 99 0.76 -2.49 15.36
N ASN A 100 0.33 -1.82 16.43
CA ASN A 100 1.26 -1.07 17.28
C ASN A 100 2.37 -1.95 17.87
N ASP A 101 2.07 -3.22 18.15
CA ASP A 101 3.04 -4.16 18.73
C ASP A 101 4.17 -4.51 17.76
N ASP A 102 3.89 -4.55 16.45
CA ASP A 102 4.93 -4.75 15.43
C ASP A 102 6.03 -3.68 15.50
N PHE A 103 5.65 -2.46 15.90
CA PHE A 103 6.56 -1.32 16.06
C PHE A 103 7.25 -1.29 17.43
N ILE A 104 6.68 -1.92 18.46
CA ILE A 104 7.21 -1.96 19.84
C ILE A 104 8.14 -3.16 20.04
N MET A 105 7.72 -4.35 19.60
CA MET A 105 8.46 -5.60 19.80
C MET A 105 9.76 -5.66 19.00
N LYS A 106 9.83 -4.95 17.87
CA LYS A 106 11.04 -4.88 17.04
C LYS A 106 11.96 -3.69 17.39
N GLN A 107 11.73 -3.03 18.55
CA GLN A 107 12.64 -2.02 19.09
C GLN A 107 13.78 -2.69 19.88
N SER A 108 14.99 -2.65 19.34
CA SER A 108 16.18 -2.91 20.16
C SER A 108 16.47 -1.68 21.05
N LYS A 109 16.97 -1.89 22.26
CA LYS A 109 17.27 -0.81 23.24
C LYS A 109 18.47 0.08 22.85
N ALA A 110 19.03 -0.04 21.65
CA ALA A 110 20.33 0.53 21.31
C ALA A 110 20.30 1.81 20.45
N ASP A 111 19.25 2.07 19.68
CA ASP A 111 19.32 3.15 18.67
C ASP A 111 18.84 4.49 19.24
N LYS A 112 19.79 5.19 19.86
CA LYS A 112 19.71 6.62 20.15
C LYS A 112 20.09 7.41 18.89
N GLU A 113 19.23 7.45 17.88
CA GLU A 113 19.23 8.54 16.88
C GLU A 113 17.96 8.48 16.01
N SER A 114 17.53 9.64 15.52
CA SER A 114 16.33 9.86 14.69
C SER A 114 16.51 9.29 13.27
N GLN A 115 16.65 7.98 13.15
CA GLN A 115 16.83 7.28 11.89
C GLN A 115 15.73 6.24 11.69
N PHE A 116 15.36 6.01 10.42
CA PHE A 116 14.39 4.98 10.05
C PHE A 116 14.84 3.61 10.55
N ARG A 117 13.90 2.85 11.12
CA ARG A 117 14.16 1.49 11.60
C ARG A 117 13.89 0.49 10.49
N PHE A 118 14.86 -0.38 10.23
CA PHE A 118 14.73 -1.42 9.22
C PHE A 118 14.11 -2.68 9.82
N MET A 119 13.18 -3.28 9.08
CA MET A 119 12.49 -4.51 9.42
C MET A 119 12.57 -5.46 8.23
N ASP A 120 12.83 -6.74 8.49
CA ASP A 120 12.84 -7.76 7.45
C ASP A 120 11.41 -8.05 6.99
N SER A 121 11.17 -8.12 5.68
CA SER A 121 9.86 -8.49 5.13
C SER A 121 9.46 -9.92 5.50
N GLU A 122 10.43 -10.83 5.67
CA GLU A 122 10.18 -12.22 6.08
C GLU A 122 9.67 -12.33 7.52
N SER A 123 9.88 -11.27 8.33
CA SER A 123 9.38 -11.20 9.70
C SER A 123 7.89 -10.84 9.82
N PHE A 124 7.18 -10.77 8.70
CA PHE A 124 5.75 -10.50 8.63
C PHE A 124 5.02 -11.63 7.92
N ASN A 125 3.87 -12.04 8.45
CA ASN A 125 2.94 -12.86 7.69
C ASN A 125 2.25 -11.98 6.64
N MET A 126 2.63 -12.17 5.38
CA MET A 126 2.12 -11.39 4.26
C MET A 126 1.55 -12.32 3.19
N PRO A 127 0.30 -12.81 3.39
CA PRO A 127 -0.39 -13.59 2.38
C PRO A 127 -0.40 -12.87 1.04
N LYS A 128 -0.21 -13.62 -0.04
CA LYS A 128 -0.23 -13.07 -1.40
C LYS A 128 -0.84 -14.05 -2.37
N ARG A 129 -1.43 -13.50 -3.42
CA ARG A 129 -2.08 -14.28 -4.46
C ARG A 129 -1.86 -13.66 -5.83
N LYS A 130 -1.55 -14.49 -6.83
CA LYS A 130 -1.50 -14.05 -8.23
C LYS A 130 -2.93 -13.85 -8.73
N LEU A 131 -3.27 -12.62 -9.10
CA LEU A 131 -4.60 -12.23 -9.59
C LEU A 131 -4.57 -11.77 -11.05
N HIS A 132 -3.39 -11.42 -11.56
CA HIS A 132 -3.18 -10.92 -12.90
C HIS A 132 -2.00 -11.66 -13.54
N ASP A 133 -2.00 -11.81 -14.86
CA ASP A 133 -0.85 -12.38 -15.59
C ASP A 133 0.18 -11.34 -16.01
N ASP A 134 -0.14 -10.07 -15.79
CA ASP A 134 0.72 -8.91 -15.98
C ASP A 134 0.69 -8.03 -14.73
N TRP A 135 1.34 -6.86 -14.78
CA TRP A 135 1.52 -5.95 -13.64
C TRP A 135 0.19 -5.55 -12.99
N VAL A 136 0.19 -5.46 -11.67
CA VAL A 136 -0.93 -4.85 -10.92
C VAL A 136 -0.77 -3.34 -10.97
N VAL A 137 -1.48 -2.71 -11.91
CA VAL A 137 -1.37 -1.27 -12.20
C VAL A 137 -1.99 -0.43 -11.09
N LYS A 138 -3.11 -0.88 -10.52
CA LYS A 138 -3.80 -0.16 -9.44
C LYS A 138 -4.51 -1.14 -8.53
N ILE A 139 -4.53 -0.81 -7.24
CA ILE A 139 -5.34 -1.47 -6.22
C ILE A 139 -6.12 -0.44 -5.41
N LYS A 140 -7.33 -0.80 -4.99
CA LYS A 140 -8.14 0.04 -4.10
C LYS A 140 -9.11 -0.80 -3.28
N TYR A 141 -9.13 -0.57 -1.97
CA TYR A 141 -10.23 -1.04 -1.15
C TYR A 141 -11.46 -0.12 -1.30
N ILE A 142 -12.63 -0.71 -1.56
CA ILE A 142 -13.89 0.00 -1.74
C ILE A 142 -14.78 -0.32 -0.54
N SER A 143 -14.72 0.52 0.49
CA SER A 143 -15.40 0.30 1.78
C SER A 143 -16.91 0.11 1.63
N ALA A 144 -17.54 0.82 0.68
CA ALA A 144 -18.97 0.71 0.38
C ALA A 144 -19.37 -0.71 -0.11
N LEU A 145 -18.45 -1.43 -0.73
CA LEU A 145 -18.65 -2.79 -1.21
C LEU A 145 -18.04 -3.85 -0.28
N LYS A 146 -17.26 -3.42 0.73
CA LYS A 146 -16.42 -4.28 1.58
C LYS A 146 -15.51 -5.21 0.78
N ARG A 147 -15.04 -4.73 -0.39
CA ARG A 147 -14.23 -5.49 -1.34
C ARG A 147 -13.06 -4.68 -1.81
N PHE A 148 -11.99 -5.35 -2.22
CA PHE A 148 -10.92 -4.70 -2.96
C PHE A 148 -11.14 -4.89 -4.45
N ALA A 149 -10.61 -3.95 -5.21
CA ALA A 149 -10.47 -4.08 -6.64
C ALA A 149 -9.01 -3.90 -7.04
N SER A 150 -8.57 -4.64 -8.05
CA SER A 150 -7.26 -4.51 -8.68
C SER A 150 -7.39 -4.58 -10.20
N CYS A 151 -6.47 -3.96 -10.90
CA CYS A 151 -6.48 -3.96 -12.36
C CYS A 151 -5.09 -4.13 -12.97
N SER A 152 -5.08 -4.59 -14.22
CA SER A 152 -3.89 -4.88 -15.02
C SER A 152 -4.13 -4.53 -16.48
N THR A 153 -3.03 -4.31 -17.21
CA THR A 153 -3.00 -4.18 -18.67
C THR A 153 -3.28 -5.48 -19.41
N ASP A 154 -3.30 -6.62 -18.70
CA ASP A 154 -3.68 -7.91 -19.28
C ASP A 154 -5.10 -7.85 -19.87
N SER A 155 -5.28 -8.51 -21.02
CA SER A 155 -6.55 -8.58 -21.73
C SER A 155 -7.50 -9.64 -21.17
N ILE A 156 -6.99 -10.64 -20.45
CA ILE A 156 -7.80 -11.73 -19.88
C ILE A 156 -8.16 -11.40 -18.44
N ASN A 157 -7.16 -11.23 -17.59
CA ASN A 157 -7.28 -10.98 -16.17
C ASN A 157 -7.15 -9.47 -15.93
N SER A 158 -7.97 -8.66 -16.59
CA SER A 158 -7.80 -7.20 -16.62
C SER A 158 -8.25 -6.51 -15.33
N PHE A 159 -9.27 -7.05 -14.67
CA PHE A 159 -9.89 -6.43 -13.50
C PHE A 159 -10.45 -7.49 -12.54
N VAL A 160 -10.17 -7.34 -11.25
CA VAL A 160 -10.67 -8.20 -10.18
C VAL A 160 -11.41 -7.34 -9.17
N LEU A 161 -12.55 -7.83 -8.68
CA LEU A 161 -13.31 -7.23 -7.58
C LEU A 161 -13.71 -8.33 -6.61
N ASP A 162 -13.03 -8.45 -5.48
CA ASP A 162 -13.23 -9.57 -4.57
C ASP A 162 -13.02 -9.20 -3.10
N ASP A 163 -13.33 -10.15 -2.21
CA ASP A 163 -13.13 -10.02 -0.77
C ASP A 163 -11.66 -10.23 -0.38
N ILE A 164 -11.18 -9.56 0.67
CA ILE A 164 -9.79 -9.68 1.14
C ILE A 164 -9.40 -11.12 1.53
N ASN A 165 -10.35 -11.91 2.02
CA ASN A 165 -10.12 -13.31 2.42
C ASN A 165 -9.67 -14.18 1.24
N ARG A 166 -9.95 -13.73 0.01
CA ARG A 166 -9.59 -14.42 -1.23
C ARG A 166 -8.09 -14.41 -1.48
N LEU A 167 -7.33 -13.55 -0.79
CA LEU A 167 -5.87 -13.54 -0.84
C LEU A 167 -5.24 -14.69 -0.03
N GLU A 168 -6.02 -15.34 0.84
CA GLU A 168 -5.57 -16.44 1.70
C GLU A 168 -6.09 -17.82 1.22
N ASP A 169 -7.09 -17.85 0.34
CA ASP A 169 -7.62 -19.09 -0.22
C ASP A 169 -7.12 -19.40 -1.64
N ASN A 170 -7.43 -20.62 -2.11
CA ASN A 170 -7.00 -21.14 -3.42
C ASN A 170 -8.17 -21.36 -4.39
N LEU A 171 -9.38 -20.86 -4.11
CA LEU A 171 -10.54 -21.09 -4.99
C LEU A 171 -10.50 -20.16 -6.21
N PRO A 172 -11.04 -20.50 -7.38
CA PRO A 172 -10.97 -19.67 -8.60
C PRO A 172 -11.34 -18.19 -8.39
N VAL A 173 -10.54 -17.26 -8.93
CA VAL A 173 -10.82 -15.82 -8.86
C VAL A 173 -11.85 -15.46 -9.93
N LYS A 174 -12.79 -14.57 -9.60
CA LYS A 174 -13.71 -14.02 -10.59
C LYS A 174 -13.10 -12.78 -11.21
N GLU A 175 -12.53 -12.92 -12.40
CA GLU A 175 -11.98 -11.82 -13.18
C GLU A 175 -12.96 -11.28 -14.24
N PHE A 176 -12.72 -10.05 -14.66
CA PHE A 176 -13.35 -9.42 -15.79
C PHE A 176 -12.29 -9.17 -16.87
N SER A 177 -12.59 -9.62 -18.08
CA SER A 177 -11.75 -9.38 -19.26
C SER A 177 -12.20 -8.09 -19.96
N VAL A 178 -11.24 -7.21 -20.21
CA VAL A 178 -11.36 -6.02 -21.04
C VAL A 178 -10.28 -6.15 -22.11
N PRO A 179 -10.63 -6.21 -23.42
CA PRO A 179 -9.67 -6.54 -24.47
C PRO A 179 -8.40 -5.69 -24.54
N LYS A 180 -8.44 -4.44 -24.03
CA LYS A 180 -7.28 -3.53 -23.98
C LYS A 180 -6.64 -3.41 -22.60
N GLY A 181 -7.06 -4.24 -21.65
CA GLY A 181 -6.70 -4.12 -20.25
C GLY A 181 -7.40 -2.94 -19.56
N VAL A 182 -7.05 -2.73 -18.30
CA VAL A 182 -7.54 -1.65 -17.45
C VAL A 182 -6.36 -0.97 -16.76
N ASN A 183 -6.16 0.31 -17.08
CA ASN A 183 -5.09 1.14 -16.52
C ASN A 183 -5.51 1.89 -15.26
N ALA A 184 -6.81 2.15 -15.12
CA ALA A 184 -7.36 2.84 -13.97
C ALA A 184 -8.80 2.42 -13.72
N PHE A 185 -9.24 2.55 -12.48
CA PHE A 185 -10.65 2.43 -12.13
C PHE A 185 -11.02 3.32 -10.95
N THR A 186 -12.32 3.54 -10.79
CA THR A 186 -12.94 4.16 -9.61
C THR A 186 -14.35 3.60 -9.38
N TYR A 187 -14.86 3.77 -8.17
CA TYR A 187 -16.22 3.38 -7.81
C TYR A 187 -17.05 4.62 -7.44
N CYS A 188 -18.23 4.75 -8.03
CA CYS A 188 -19.20 5.77 -7.68
C CYS A 188 -20.29 5.17 -6.78
N GLY A 189 -20.26 5.50 -5.48
CA GLY A 189 -21.26 5.00 -4.53
C GLY A 189 -22.69 5.43 -4.82
N LYS A 190 -22.89 6.64 -5.37
CA LYS A 190 -24.22 7.17 -5.70
C LYS A 190 -24.89 6.38 -6.83
N ALA A 191 -24.14 6.12 -7.90
CA ALA A 191 -24.64 5.39 -9.07
C ALA A 191 -24.47 3.86 -8.93
N LYS A 192 -23.73 3.40 -7.92
CA LYS A 192 -23.35 1.99 -7.72
C LYS A 192 -22.64 1.38 -8.93
N VAL A 193 -21.80 2.16 -9.59
CA VAL A 193 -21.04 1.75 -10.79
C VAL A 193 -19.55 1.76 -10.54
N ILE A 194 -18.86 0.81 -11.15
CA ILE A 194 -17.41 0.84 -11.32
C ILE A 194 -17.13 1.39 -12.72
N VAL A 195 -16.26 2.39 -12.79
CA VAL A 195 -15.80 2.99 -14.03
C VAL A 195 -14.35 2.57 -14.23
N THR A 196 -14.05 1.96 -15.36
CA THR A 196 -12.70 1.59 -15.78
C THR A 196 -12.21 2.54 -16.88
N GLY A 197 -10.91 2.72 -16.98
CA GLY A 197 -10.22 3.45 -18.03
C GLY A 197 -9.00 2.64 -18.49
N GLY A 198 -8.80 2.56 -19.80
CA GLY A 198 -7.80 1.72 -20.45
C GLY A 198 -7.43 2.31 -21.79
#